data_AF-A2DPD1-F1
#
_entry.id   AF-A2DPD1-F1
#
_cell.length_a   1.000
_cell.length_b   1.000
_cell.length_c   1.000
_cell.angle_alpha   90.00
_cell.angle_beta   90.00
_cell.angle_gamma   90.00
#
_symmetry.space_group_name_H-M   'P 1'
#
loop_
_entity.id
_entity.type
_entity.pdbx_description
1 polymer ?
#
loop_
_entity_poly.entity_id
_entity_poly.type
_entity_poly.pdbx_seq_one_letter_code
_entity_poly.pdbx_strand_id
1 'polypeptide(L)'
;MSQQDAQKRVLITKEAKIDLDRKVDRDIKNAGGNNVIQAKYIREIGKQINNATDAKIDRLKSAPFVHDEEAWQKAFNLVVAYLRRYKMDITLSAIKDEGITVPKETGYQRASDVNGQFRRFDLISANLGALTFRDRVEALAKGVQETPKK
;
A
#
# COMPACT_ATOMS: atom_id res chain seq x y z
N MET A 1 -11.21 -53.83 -14.58
CA MET A 1 -10.52 -52.59 -14.16
C MET A 1 -9.85 -52.87 -12.83
N SER A 2 -8.52 -52.91 -12.78
CA SER A 2 -7.76 -53.41 -11.62
C SER A 2 -7.82 -52.42 -10.45
N GLN A 3 -7.83 -52.92 -9.20
CA GLN A 3 -7.76 -52.08 -8.00
C GLN A 3 -6.52 -51.16 -7.99
N GLN A 4 -5.43 -51.57 -8.66
CA GLN A 4 -4.22 -50.77 -8.80
C GLN A 4 -4.41 -49.57 -9.76
N ASP A 5 -5.22 -49.72 -10.80
CA ASP A 5 -5.52 -48.63 -11.75
C ASP A 5 -6.39 -47.54 -11.08
N ALA A 6 -7.31 -47.95 -10.21
CA ALA A 6 -8.15 -47.04 -9.44
C ALA A 6 -7.33 -46.25 -8.41
N GLN A 7 -6.41 -46.91 -7.68
CA GLN A 7 -5.51 -46.24 -6.73
C GLN A 7 -4.58 -45.25 -7.43
N LYS A 8 -4.00 -45.62 -8.58
CA LYS A 8 -3.12 -44.75 -9.36
C LYS A 8 -3.85 -43.51 -9.90
N ARG A 9 -5.09 -43.67 -10.38
CA ARG A 9 -5.94 -42.53 -10.78
C ARG A 9 -6.24 -41.58 -9.63
N VAL A 10 -6.57 -42.11 -8.44
CA VAL A 10 -6.85 -41.27 -7.26
C VAL A 10 -5.62 -40.47 -6.82
N LEU A 11 -4.43 -41.06 -6.87
CA LEU A 11 -3.17 -40.37 -6.58
C LEU A 11 -2.88 -39.23 -7.57
N ILE A 12 -3.03 -39.49 -8.88
CA ILE A 12 -2.85 -38.46 -9.92
C ILE A 12 -3.82 -37.29 -9.72
N THR A 13 -5.08 -37.58 -9.39
CA THR A 13 -6.08 -36.52 -9.14
C THR A 13 -5.77 -35.71 -7.88
N LYS A 14 -5.17 -36.33 -6.85
CA LYS A 14 -4.72 -35.61 -5.64
C LYS A 14 -3.53 -34.70 -5.91
N GLU A 15 -2.53 -35.18 -6.65
CA GLU A 15 -1.35 -34.39 -7.03
C GLU A 15 -1.73 -33.21 -7.93
N ALA A 16 -2.57 -33.44 -8.94
CA ALA A 16 -3.08 -32.38 -9.81
C ALA A 16 -3.87 -31.30 -9.04
N LYS A 17 -4.61 -31.70 -8.00
CA LYS A 17 -5.31 -30.76 -7.12
C LYS A 17 -4.33 -29.90 -6.30
N ILE A 18 -3.29 -30.49 -5.74
CA ILE A 18 -2.28 -29.76 -4.95
C ILE A 18 -1.58 -28.70 -5.82
N ASP A 19 -1.25 -29.04 -7.06
CA ASP A 19 -0.61 -28.09 -7.97
C ASP A 19 -1.56 -26.97 -8.42
N LEU A 20 -2.85 -27.28 -8.59
CA LEU A 20 -3.88 -26.27 -8.83
C LEU A 20 -4.03 -25.33 -7.63
N ASP A 21 -4.10 -25.85 -6.41
CA ASP A 21 -4.21 -25.06 -5.18
C ASP A 21 -3.00 -24.12 -5.04
N ARG A 22 -1.77 -24.61 -5.29
CA ARG A 22 -0.55 -23.78 -5.30
C ARG A 22 -0.54 -22.70 -6.38
N LYS A 23 -1.18 -22.95 -7.53
CA LYS A 23 -1.30 -21.97 -8.59
C LYS A 23 -2.29 -20.88 -8.18
N VAL A 24 -3.44 -21.28 -7.66
CA VAL A 24 -4.46 -20.36 -7.15
C VAL A 24 -3.89 -19.49 -6.03
N ASP A 25 -3.18 -20.07 -5.06
CA ASP A 25 -2.55 -19.31 -3.97
C ASP A 25 -1.55 -18.26 -4.48
N ARG A 26 -0.74 -18.63 -5.48
CA ARG A 26 0.19 -17.69 -6.11
C ARG A 26 -0.55 -16.58 -6.85
N ASP A 27 -1.59 -16.90 -7.60
CA ASP A 27 -2.36 -15.93 -8.36
C ASP A 27 -3.06 -14.94 -7.40
N ILE A 28 -3.65 -15.43 -6.31
CA ILE A 28 -4.23 -14.59 -5.25
C ILE A 28 -3.18 -13.70 -4.60
N LYS A 29 -2.02 -14.27 -4.24
CA LYS A 29 -0.93 -13.51 -3.61
C LYS A 29 -0.40 -12.42 -4.53
N ASN A 30 -0.17 -12.73 -5.80
CA ASN A 30 0.33 -11.81 -6.81
C ASN A 30 -0.70 -10.71 -7.15
N ALA A 31 -1.99 -11.04 -7.10
CA ALA A 31 -3.06 -10.06 -7.25
C ALA A 31 -3.25 -9.16 -6.01
N GLY A 32 -2.50 -9.38 -4.93
CA GLY A 32 -2.60 -8.60 -3.70
C GLY A 32 -3.77 -8.99 -2.80
N GLY A 33 -4.22 -10.24 -2.84
CA GLY A 33 -5.35 -10.73 -2.03
C GLY A 33 -5.20 -10.44 -0.53
N ASN A 34 -3.98 -10.58 0.01
CA ASN A 34 -3.71 -10.26 1.42
C ASN A 34 -3.97 -8.79 1.73
N ASN A 35 -3.58 -7.87 0.83
CA ASN A 35 -3.79 -6.44 1.02
C ASN A 35 -5.28 -6.12 1.04
N VAL A 36 -6.07 -6.79 0.19
CA VAL A 36 -7.53 -6.64 0.18
C VAL A 36 -8.15 -7.12 1.48
N ILE A 37 -7.75 -8.29 1.99
CA ILE A 37 -8.26 -8.84 3.26
C ILE A 37 -7.92 -7.90 4.41
N GLN A 38 -6.67 -7.43 4.47
CA GLN A 38 -6.22 -6.50 5.51
C GLN A 38 -7.00 -5.18 5.46
N ALA A 39 -7.16 -4.61 4.26
CA ALA A 39 -7.92 -3.37 4.10
C ALA A 39 -9.40 -3.54 4.51
N LYS A 40 -10.03 -4.68 4.20
CA LYS A 40 -11.39 -4.99 4.67
C LYS A 40 -11.46 -5.09 6.20
N TYR A 41 -10.50 -5.79 6.80
CA TYR A 41 -10.45 -5.97 8.24
C TYR A 41 -10.31 -4.61 8.96
N ILE A 42 -9.35 -3.79 8.54
CA ILE A 42 -9.14 -2.44 9.07
C ILE A 42 -10.40 -1.59 8.90
N ARG A 43 -11.02 -1.65 7.72
CA ARG A 43 -12.25 -0.91 7.43
C ARG A 43 -13.38 -1.25 8.39
N GLU A 44 -13.63 -2.53 8.64
CA GLU A 44 -14.69 -2.94 9.56
C GLU A 44 -14.38 -2.53 11.00
N ILE A 45 -13.11 -2.60 11.42
CA ILE A 45 -12.69 -2.04 12.72
C ILE A 45 -12.97 -0.54 12.77
N GLY A 46 -12.54 0.22 11.76
CA GLY A 46 -12.72 1.68 11.69
C GLY A 46 -14.19 2.08 11.79
N LYS A 47 -15.08 1.37 11.08
CA LYS A 47 -16.53 1.60 11.16
C LYS A 47 -17.10 1.35 12.56
N GLN A 48 -16.70 0.26 13.22
CA GLN A 48 -17.21 -0.05 14.55
C GLN A 48 -16.72 0.97 15.57
N ILE A 49 -15.44 1.35 15.50
CA ILE A 49 -14.83 2.31 16.41
C ILE A 49 -15.40 3.72 16.20
N ASN A 50 -15.50 4.19 14.96
CA ASN A 50 -15.93 5.55 14.67
C ASN A 50 -17.42 5.79 14.94
N ASN A 51 -18.25 4.74 14.89
CA ASN A 51 -19.68 4.81 15.24
C ASN A 51 -19.99 4.36 16.68
N ALA A 52 -18.98 4.03 17.48
CA ALA A 52 -19.20 3.55 18.84
C ALA A 52 -19.74 4.66 19.75
N THR A 53 -20.77 4.32 20.52
CA THR A 53 -21.31 5.16 21.61
C THR A 53 -20.70 4.81 22.98
N ASP A 54 -19.98 3.68 23.08
CA ASP A 54 -19.30 3.27 24.30
C ASP A 54 -17.99 4.07 24.49
N ALA A 55 -17.87 4.75 25.63
CA ALA A 55 -16.71 5.56 25.99
C ALA A 55 -15.38 4.79 26.03
N LYS A 56 -15.41 3.45 26.22
CA LYS A 56 -14.19 2.62 26.16
C LYS A 56 -13.69 2.45 24.73
N ILE A 57 -14.60 2.31 23.78
CA ILE A 57 -14.28 2.15 22.35
C ILE A 57 -13.97 3.50 21.72
N ASP A 58 -14.62 4.57 22.20
CA ASP A 58 -14.37 5.95 21.76
C ASP A 58 -12.90 6.35 21.93
N ARG A 59 -12.22 5.86 22.99
CA ARG A 59 -10.78 6.05 23.20
C ARG A 59 -9.89 5.36 22.17
N LEU A 60 -10.43 4.41 21.42
CA LEU A 60 -9.72 3.69 20.35
C LEU A 60 -9.88 4.36 18.99
N LYS A 61 -10.67 5.45 18.89
CA LYS A 61 -10.74 6.25 17.67
C LYS A 61 -9.34 6.70 17.30
N SER A 62 -8.94 6.37 16.07
CA SER A 62 -7.69 6.87 15.53
C SER A 62 -7.79 8.40 15.49
N ALA A 63 -6.91 9.07 16.23
CA ALA A 63 -6.61 10.46 15.96
C ALA A 63 -5.50 10.42 14.90
N PRO A 64 -5.81 10.53 13.60
CA PRO A 64 -4.76 10.55 12.61
C PRO A 64 -3.83 11.71 12.96
N PHE A 65 -2.54 11.39 13.16
CA PHE A 65 -1.48 12.38 13.20
C PHE A 65 -1.38 12.98 11.79
N VAL A 66 -2.26 13.93 11.49
CA VAL A 66 -2.17 14.74 10.29
C VAL A 66 -1.06 15.74 10.58
N HIS A 67 0.14 15.42 10.09
CA HIS A 67 1.23 16.38 10.09
C HIS A 67 0.85 17.50 9.11
N ASP A 68 0.76 18.74 9.60
CA ASP A 68 0.54 19.94 8.77
C ASP A 68 1.79 20.32 7.96
N GLU A 69 2.74 19.39 7.84
CA GLU A 69 3.99 19.54 7.13
C GLU A 69 3.77 19.33 5.64
N GLU A 70 4.29 20.26 4.83
CA GLU A 70 4.20 20.21 3.38
C GLU A 70 4.72 18.88 2.80
N ALA A 71 5.78 18.33 3.40
CA ALA A 71 6.36 17.05 3.01
C ALA A 71 5.38 15.89 3.21
N TRP A 72 4.65 15.88 4.33
CA TRP A 72 3.64 14.87 4.61
C TRP A 72 2.50 14.94 3.60
N GLN A 73 2.00 16.14 3.31
CA GLN A 73 0.92 16.32 2.35
C GLN A 73 1.33 15.86 0.94
N LYS A 74 2.56 16.15 0.50
CA LYS A 74 3.10 15.67 -0.77
C LYS A 74 3.21 14.15 -0.82
N ALA A 75 3.72 13.52 0.25
CA ALA A 75 3.83 12.07 0.35
C ALA A 75 2.45 11.40 0.34
N PHE A 76 1.51 11.92 1.12
CA PHE A 76 0.14 11.40 1.17
C PHE A 76 -0.57 11.52 -0.17
N ASN A 77 -0.44 12.67 -0.84
CA ASN A 77 -0.97 12.87 -2.20
C ASN A 77 -0.41 11.87 -3.20
N LEU A 78 0.89 11.56 -3.14
CA LEU A 78 1.51 10.56 -4.00
C LEU A 78 0.95 9.16 -3.75
N VAL A 79 0.79 8.77 -2.48
CA VAL A 79 0.18 7.48 -2.09
C VAL A 79 -1.27 7.39 -2.59
N VAL A 80 -2.07 8.43 -2.38
CA VAL A 80 -3.46 8.46 -2.86
C VAL A 80 -3.53 8.37 -4.39
N ALA A 81 -2.63 9.05 -5.11
CA ALA A 81 -2.53 8.94 -6.57
C ALA A 81 -2.20 7.52 -7.03
N TYR A 82 -1.25 6.86 -6.34
CA TYR A 82 -0.90 5.47 -6.61
C TYR A 82 -2.09 4.54 -6.38
N LEU A 83 -2.73 4.62 -5.21
CA LEU A 83 -3.86 3.76 -4.86
C LEU A 83 -5.03 3.88 -5.86
N ARG A 84 -5.36 5.11 -6.28
CA ARG A 84 -6.41 5.35 -7.29
C ARG A 84 -6.07 4.74 -8.65
N ARG A 85 -4.82 4.89 -9.08
CA ARG A 85 -4.34 4.37 -10.36
C ARG A 85 -4.48 2.85 -10.45
N TYR A 86 -4.17 2.15 -9.37
CA TYR A 86 -4.27 0.70 -9.28
C TYR A 86 -5.63 0.20 -8.76
N LYS A 87 -6.66 1.07 -8.72
CA LYS A 87 -8.03 0.74 -8.31
C LYS A 87 -8.11 0.09 -6.93
N MET A 88 -7.28 0.54 -5.99
CA MET A 88 -7.26 0.06 -4.60
C MET A 88 -8.36 0.74 -3.77
N ASP A 89 -9.61 0.65 -4.23
CA ASP A 89 -10.75 1.39 -3.67
C ASP A 89 -11.08 0.98 -2.24
N ILE A 90 -10.84 -0.30 -1.89
CA ILE A 90 -11.05 -0.82 -0.53
C ILE A 90 -10.06 -0.15 0.44
N THR A 91 -8.80 -0.01 0.06
CA THR A 91 -7.78 0.66 0.87
C THR A 91 -8.11 2.14 1.06
N LEU A 92 -8.53 2.82 -0.02
CA LEU A 92 -8.97 4.22 0.07
C LEU A 92 -10.21 4.39 0.96
N SER A 93 -11.12 3.42 0.95
CA SER A 93 -12.29 3.42 1.83
C SER A 93 -11.90 3.16 3.28
N ALA A 94 -10.96 2.26 3.54
CA ALA A 94 -10.43 2.01 4.88
C ALA A 94 -9.80 3.28 5.48
N ILE A 95 -8.99 4.01 4.70
CA ILE A 95 -8.38 5.28 5.13
C ILE A 95 -9.46 6.31 5.53
N LYS A 96 -10.55 6.41 4.77
CA LYS A 96 -11.67 7.29 5.11
C LYS A 96 -12.39 6.84 6.38
N ASP A 97 -12.63 5.53 6.49
CA ASP A 97 -13.30 4.93 7.63
C ASP A 97 -12.42 4.97 8.91
N GLU A 98 -11.12 5.26 8.80
CA GLU A 98 -10.23 5.60 9.93
C GLU A 98 -10.28 7.08 10.34
N GLY A 99 -11.03 7.92 9.63
CA GLY A 99 -11.17 9.34 9.93
C GLY A 99 -10.20 10.27 9.20
N ILE A 100 -9.46 9.77 8.20
CA ILE A 100 -8.55 10.58 7.39
C ILE A 100 -9.29 11.13 6.16
N THR A 101 -9.16 12.44 5.93
CA THR A 101 -9.72 13.06 4.72
C THR A 101 -8.82 12.75 3.51
N VAL A 102 -9.34 11.95 2.58
CA VAL A 102 -8.63 11.65 1.33
C VAL A 102 -8.76 12.83 0.35
N PRO A 103 -7.66 13.47 -0.08
CA PRO A 103 -7.68 14.64 -0.95
C PRO A 103 -8.30 14.31 -2.30
N LYS A 104 -9.18 15.18 -2.81
CA LYS A 104 -9.80 14.99 -4.14
C LYS A 104 -8.77 15.14 -5.25
N GLU A 105 -7.86 16.10 -5.11
CA GLU A 105 -6.79 16.38 -6.07
C GLU A 105 -5.45 16.08 -5.43
N THR A 106 -4.59 15.35 -6.14
CA THR A 106 -3.28 14.93 -5.65
C THR A 106 -2.14 15.68 -6.32
N GLY A 107 -2.41 16.47 -7.36
CA GLY A 107 -1.38 17.08 -8.22
C GLY A 107 -0.67 16.10 -9.18
N TYR A 108 -0.96 14.80 -9.10
CA TYR A 108 -0.40 13.76 -9.97
C TYR A 108 -1.41 13.34 -11.03
N GLN A 109 -1.39 14.00 -12.19
CA GLN A 109 -2.33 13.72 -13.28
C GLN A 109 -1.86 12.56 -14.17
N ARG A 110 -0.54 12.42 -14.39
CA ARG A 110 0.00 11.42 -15.33
C ARG A 110 0.62 10.23 -14.61
N ALA A 111 0.62 9.11 -15.32
CA ALA A 111 1.33 7.89 -14.96
C ALA A 111 2.81 8.10 -14.69
N SER A 112 3.43 8.89 -15.59
CA SER A 112 4.84 9.23 -15.57
C SER A 112 5.24 9.91 -14.27
N ASP A 113 4.34 10.71 -13.71
CA ASP A 113 4.65 11.57 -12.57
C ASP A 113 4.74 10.71 -11.30
N VAL A 114 3.75 9.83 -11.09
CA VAL A 114 3.75 8.87 -9.97
C VAL A 114 4.92 7.89 -10.10
N ASN A 115 5.06 7.25 -11.26
CA ASN A 115 6.12 6.27 -11.47
C ASN A 115 7.52 6.90 -11.41
N GLY A 116 7.65 8.15 -11.84
CA GLY A 116 8.90 8.91 -11.76
C GLY A 116 9.32 9.15 -10.32
N GLN A 117 8.38 9.47 -9.42
CA GLN A 117 8.68 9.62 -7.99
C GLN A 117 9.11 8.30 -7.34
N PHE A 118 8.40 7.19 -7.62
CA PHE A 118 8.81 5.89 -7.09
C PHE A 118 10.20 5.46 -7.59
N ARG A 119 10.52 5.68 -8.87
CA ARG A 119 11.88 5.43 -9.38
C ARG A 119 12.94 6.28 -8.69
N ARG A 120 12.62 7.53 -8.33
CA ARG A 120 13.52 8.36 -7.53
C ARG A 120 13.73 7.77 -6.14
N PHE A 121 12.68 7.25 -5.50
CA PHE A 121 12.81 6.55 -4.22
C PHE A 121 13.62 5.26 -4.34
N ASP A 122 13.44 4.47 -5.41
CA ASP A 122 14.25 3.29 -5.67
C ASP A 122 15.73 3.65 -5.86
N LEU A 123 16.01 4.75 -6.57
CA LEU A 123 17.37 5.26 -6.75
C LEU A 123 17.96 5.74 -5.43
N ILE A 124 17.19 6.50 -4.64
CA ILE A 124 17.62 6.99 -3.32
C ILE A 124 17.85 5.81 -2.38
N SER A 125 16.97 4.81 -2.35
CA SER A 125 17.09 3.63 -1.48
C SER A 125 18.28 2.74 -1.86
N ALA A 126 18.52 2.54 -3.15
CA ALA A 126 19.71 1.86 -3.64
C ALA A 126 21.00 2.62 -3.30
N ASN A 127 20.96 3.95 -3.41
CA ASN A 127 22.12 4.80 -3.13
C ASN A 127 22.29 5.10 -1.63
N LEU A 128 21.29 4.90 -0.77
CA LEU A 128 21.38 5.18 0.67
C LEU A 128 22.48 4.36 1.36
N GLY A 129 22.80 3.17 0.85
CA GLY A 129 23.94 2.37 1.29
C GLY A 129 25.30 2.80 0.73
N ALA A 130 25.32 3.55 -0.37
CA ALA A 130 26.53 4.02 -1.07
C ALA A 130 26.86 5.50 -0.82
N LEU A 131 25.89 6.29 -0.34
CA LEU A 131 26.03 7.71 -0.07
C LEU A 131 26.86 7.94 1.19
N THR A 132 28.05 8.48 1.02
CA THR A 132 28.87 8.94 2.13
C THR A 132 28.23 10.16 2.79
N PHE A 133 28.62 10.47 4.03
CA PHE A 133 28.17 11.68 4.71
C PHE A 133 28.38 12.95 3.86
N ARG A 134 29.48 13.00 3.09
CA ARG A 134 29.82 14.12 2.23
C ARG A 134 28.81 14.31 1.08
N ASP A 135 28.39 13.23 0.44
CA ASP A 135 27.41 13.28 -0.65
C ASP A 135 26.05 13.80 -0.16
N ARG A 136 25.68 13.47 1.09
CA ARG A 136 24.46 13.94 1.74
C ARG A 136 24.52 15.43 2.04
N VAL A 137 25.67 15.93 2.49
CA VAL A 137 25.89 17.38 2.74
C VAL A 137 25.84 18.18 1.44
N GLU A 138 26.43 17.68 0.36
CA GLU A 138 26.42 18.35 -0.94
C GLU A 138 25.01 18.37 -1.57
N ALA A 139 24.23 17.29 -1.43
CA ALA A 139 22.85 17.24 -1.89
C ALA A 139 21.95 18.22 -1.12
N LEU A 140 22.13 18.33 0.19
CA LEU A 140 21.42 19.29 1.03
C LEU A 140 21.78 20.74 0.65
N ALA A 141 23.08 21.02 0.46
CA ALA A 141 23.55 22.34 0.04
C ALA A 141 23.00 22.77 -1.32
N LYS A 142 22.79 21.84 -2.25
CA LYS A 142 22.14 22.09 -3.55
C LYS A 142 20.63 22.31 -3.43
N GLY A 143 19.94 21.55 -2.58
CA GLY A 143 18.49 21.71 -2.34
C GLY A 143 18.10 23.02 -1.64
N VAL A 144 19.00 23.65 -0.89
CA VAL A 144 18.77 24.96 -0.25
C VAL A 144 18.84 26.13 -1.25
N GLN A 145 19.44 25.95 -2.43
CA GLN A 145 19.57 27.01 -3.44
C GLN A 145 18.32 27.21 -4.32
N GLU A 146 17.32 26.32 -4.26
CA GLU A 146 16.09 26.41 -5.07
C GLU A 146 14.86 26.95 -4.31
N THR A 147 15.04 27.77 -3.28
CA THR A 147 13.97 28.71 -2.87
C THR A 147 14.17 30.04 -3.60
N PRO A 148 13.49 30.30 -4.73
CA PRO A 148 13.44 31.66 -5.25
C PRO A 148 12.72 32.52 -4.22
N LYS A 149 13.41 33.53 -3.69
CA LYS A 149 12.75 34.68 -3.08
C LYS A 149 11.85 35.32 -4.14
N LYS A 150 10.53 35.21 -3.96
CA LYS A 150 9.54 36.27 -4.20
C LYS A 150 8.16 35.81 -3.76
#